data_AF-A0A3N5VY26-F1
#
_entry.id   AF-A0A3N5VY26-F1
#
_cell.length_a   1.000
_cell.length_b   1.000
_cell.length_c   1.000
_cell.angle_alpha   90.00
_cell.angle_beta   90.00
_cell.angle_gamma   90.00
#
_symmetry.space_group_name_H-M   'P 1'
#
loop_
_entity.id
_entity.type
_entity.pdbx_description
1 polymer ?
#
loop_
_entity_poly.entity_id
_entity_poly.type
_entity_poly.pdbx_seq_one_letter_code
_entity_poly.pdbx_strand_id
1 'polypeptide(L)'
;PAAPTNSPTAAPTTPTPTASAVVPLVEGRQVELEWPDRLRMGESDVIRLALVPTKTGYIARAEFPDHALQTREVPVPRPDGYELFAVARLDGVGFDLAPTDDQERFVPEGAEVAWRWTLSPRKPGQQRLSVQMRLRWVPAAGAAGSTRESQAYARGLDVQVSSFLGLSPTQAALAGVVGMLLGFGLLLTATTSHGSKRDNRPSPANMQQSMQTAEPNPALPIETPGEMQLTDEESDLLRGLFRSYARVVIQNEFFSGYSGARTFLIQPIRPDGSADALTIVKMGLRETVRLEFENYETFVKDRLPPVTARIQRPPVTLAEHKQPGARAALQYTFIAKPGQPPVSLRQVLLQNPDPAYLLQLFETFGPSWWMQRHPYTFRLGLEYDRLLPPHFILEPIPGERSGKLLDETNNPTGLALTVGEVVTLQPFHQADLRAGGRSCSLTGIPGGGQPALRLRWLNAAPPSRPAAARVSAARMDLLYDWTANFDRFGLPDPLSCLQVALGETITGTRSVIHGDLNLENVLVGPGGLVWLIDFAQTGEGHPLFDFAHLESELIAHVLSAQTGSPRAYLDLLQRGSDPLLTALHQITGRCLFDPAHPREYQLALYLACLGALKYQNIDGLAKHCLYLTAAELGKKMFP
;
A
#
# COMPACT_ATOMS: atom_id res chain seq x y z
N PRO A 1 -106.47 3.92 7.55
CA PRO A 1 -106.62 5.34 7.97
C PRO A 1 -105.41 5.81 8.80
N ALA A 2 -104.75 6.88 8.33
CA ALA A 2 -103.74 7.75 8.98
C ALA A 2 -102.50 7.07 9.62
N ALA A 3 -101.31 7.06 8.99
CA ALA A 3 -100.35 8.15 8.75
C ALA A 3 -99.57 8.60 10.02
N PRO A 4 -98.25 8.34 10.11
CA PRO A 4 -97.38 8.97 11.08
C PRO A 4 -96.69 10.22 10.53
N THR A 5 -96.40 11.11 11.47
CA THR A 5 -95.93 12.50 11.41
C THR A 5 -94.53 12.69 10.80
N ASN A 6 -94.40 13.72 9.95
CA ASN A 6 -93.15 14.21 9.37
C ASN A 6 -92.37 15.10 10.34
N SER A 7 -91.05 14.87 10.41
CA SER A 7 -90.04 15.76 10.99
C SER A 7 -89.56 16.79 9.96
N PRO A 8 -89.11 18.00 10.36
CA PRO A 8 -88.82 19.09 9.43
C PRO A 8 -87.50 18.92 8.68
N THR A 9 -87.55 19.24 7.39
CA THR A 9 -86.46 19.32 6.41
C THR A 9 -85.41 20.38 6.78
N ALA A 10 -84.14 19.98 6.88
CA ALA A 10 -82.99 20.87 6.98
C ALA A 10 -82.60 21.43 5.60
N ALA A 11 -82.24 22.72 5.56
CA ALA A 11 -81.82 23.45 4.37
C ALA A 11 -80.48 22.93 3.79
N PRO A 12 -80.25 23.06 2.47
CA PRO A 12 -79.00 22.63 1.85
C PRO A 12 -77.85 23.57 2.22
N THR A 13 -76.83 23.03 2.87
CA THR A 13 -75.53 23.69 3.07
C THR A 13 -74.77 23.78 1.75
N THR A 14 -74.41 25.00 1.37
CA THR A 14 -73.50 25.34 0.28
C THR A 14 -72.15 24.64 0.45
N PRO A 15 -71.57 23.98 -0.57
CA PRO A 15 -70.23 23.42 -0.48
C PRO A 15 -69.19 24.54 -0.44
N THR A 16 -68.40 24.56 0.63
CA THR A 16 -67.17 25.33 0.77
C THR A 16 -66.19 24.93 -0.35
N PRO A 17 -65.51 25.87 -1.03
CA PRO A 17 -64.53 25.51 -2.04
C PRO A 17 -63.37 24.72 -1.41
N THR A 18 -63.21 23.48 -1.85
CA THR A 18 -62.06 22.63 -1.57
C THR A 18 -60.80 23.38 -1.99
N ALA A 19 -59.93 23.71 -1.03
CA ALA A 19 -58.59 24.22 -1.32
C ALA A 19 -57.90 23.24 -2.28
N SER A 20 -57.43 23.74 -3.42
CA SER A 20 -56.66 22.96 -4.37
C SER A 20 -55.48 22.31 -3.66
N ALA A 21 -55.49 20.97 -3.56
CA ALA A 21 -54.33 20.22 -3.12
C ALA A 21 -53.22 20.46 -4.14
N VAL A 22 -52.17 21.19 -3.75
CA VAL A 22 -50.92 21.29 -4.51
C VAL A 22 -50.41 19.87 -4.71
N VAL A 23 -50.39 19.39 -5.94
CA VAL A 23 -49.85 18.06 -6.27
C VAL A 23 -48.33 18.16 -6.06
N PRO A 24 -47.75 17.39 -5.12
CA PRO A 24 -46.30 17.43 -4.90
C PRO A 24 -45.59 16.98 -6.18
N LEU A 25 -44.56 17.73 -6.61
CA LEU A 25 -43.73 17.35 -7.74
C LEU A 25 -43.07 15.99 -7.43
N VAL A 26 -43.31 14.98 -8.27
CA VAL A 26 -42.66 13.67 -8.13
C VAL A 26 -41.55 13.58 -9.16
N GLU A 27 -40.30 13.58 -8.68
CA GLU A 27 -39.12 13.37 -9.52
C GLU A 27 -38.96 11.86 -9.81
N GLY A 28 -38.86 11.51 -11.10
CA GLY A 28 -38.54 10.14 -11.51
C GLY A 28 -37.06 9.86 -11.32
N ARG A 29 -36.74 8.89 -10.44
CA ARG A 29 -35.38 8.41 -10.24
C ARG A 29 -35.27 6.90 -10.41
N GLN A 30 -34.05 6.44 -10.62
CA GLN A 30 -33.67 5.05 -10.74
C GLN A 30 -32.65 4.71 -9.66
N VAL A 31 -32.92 3.68 -8.88
CA VAL A 31 -31.95 3.06 -7.99
C VAL A 31 -31.08 2.11 -8.80
N GLU A 32 -29.77 2.23 -8.66
CA GLU A 32 -28.79 1.26 -9.15
C GLU A 32 -28.16 0.57 -7.94
N LEU A 33 -28.21 -0.75 -7.92
CA LEU A 33 -27.57 -1.55 -6.89
C LEU A 33 -26.59 -2.50 -7.55
N GLU A 34 -25.36 -2.43 -7.09
CA GLU A 34 -24.23 -3.20 -7.58
C GLU A 34 -23.60 -3.96 -6.41
N TRP A 35 -23.37 -5.26 -6.58
CA TRP A 35 -22.80 -6.12 -5.55
C TRP A 35 -22.06 -7.33 -6.13
N PRO A 36 -21.09 -7.90 -5.40
CA PRO A 36 -20.49 -9.17 -5.75
C PRO A 36 -21.46 -10.32 -5.47
N ASP A 37 -21.80 -11.12 -6.49
CA ASP A 37 -22.62 -12.33 -6.28
C ASP A 37 -21.80 -13.50 -5.71
N ARG A 38 -20.47 -13.42 -5.78
CA ARG A 38 -19.51 -14.40 -5.27
C ARG A 38 -18.36 -13.70 -4.56
N LEU A 39 -17.90 -14.28 -3.47
CA LEU A 39 -16.77 -13.79 -2.69
C LEU A 39 -15.96 -14.98 -2.14
N ARG A 40 -14.67 -14.84 -1.86
CA ARG A 40 -13.92 -15.88 -1.13
C ARG A 40 -13.69 -15.51 0.32
N MET A 41 -13.55 -16.52 1.17
CA MET A 41 -13.13 -16.35 2.56
C MET A 41 -11.76 -15.66 2.60
N GLY A 42 -11.68 -14.56 3.35
CA GLY A 42 -10.48 -13.72 3.44
C GLY A 42 -10.40 -12.59 2.41
N GLU A 43 -11.29 -12.57 1.41
CA GLU A 43 -11.46 -11.42 0.50
C GLU A 43 -12.45 -10.41 1.10
N SER A 44 -12.51 -9.23 0.51
CA SER A 44 -13.59 -8.27 0.77
C SER A 44 -13.80 -7.48 -0.50
N ASP A 45 -15.00 -6.97 -0.67
CA ASP A 45 -15.40 -6.29 -1.89
C ASP A 45 -16.37 -5.15 -1.55
N VAL A 46 -16.94 -4.49 -2.54
CA VAL A 46 -17.76 -3.29 -2.40
C VAL A 46 -19.19 -3.54 -2.88
N ILE A 47 -20.16 -3.05 -2.11
CA ILE A 47 -21.53 -2.84 -2.58
C ILE A 47 -21.72 -1.36 -2.87
N ARG A 48 -22.28 -1.04 -4.04
CA ARG A 48 -22.67 0.33 -4.41
C ARG A 48 -24.18 0.42 -4.55
N LEU A 49 -24.78 1.37 -3.87
CA LEU A 49 -26.17 1.78 -4.09
C LEU A 49 -26.15 3.21 -4.62
N ALA A 50 -26.85 3.51 -5.71
CA ALA A 50 -26.98 4.86 -6.24
C ALA A 50 -28.43 5.20 -6.55
N LEU A 51 -28.75 6.48 -6.47
CA LEU A 51 -30.04 7.06 -6.80
C LEU A 51 -29.81 8.10 -7.92
N VAL A 52 -30.10 7.70 -9.15
CA VAL A 52 -29.80 8.41 -10.40
C VAL A 52 -31.07 9.03 -10.98
N PRO A 53 -31.06 10.23 -11.58
CA PRO A 53 -32.22 10.79 -12.27
C PRO A 53 -32.57 9.99 -13.54
N THR A 54 -33.86 9.75 -13.80
CA THR A 54 -34.30 9.05 -15.01
C THR A 54 -34.13 9.96 -16.24
N LYS A 55 -33.09 9.74 -17.05
CA LYS A 55 -32.85 10.44 -18.33
C LYS A 55 -33.05 9.48 -19.52
N THR A 56 -33.72 9.95 -20.57
CA THR A 56 -33.94 9.16 -21.79
C THR A 56 -32.59 8.77 -22.42
N GLY A 57 -32.31 7.48 -22.56
CA GLY A 57 -31.07 6.96 -23.17
C GLY A 57 -29.92 6.64 -22.19
N TYR A 58 -30.13 6.80 -20.88
CA TYR A 58 -29.16 6.36 -19.88
C TYR A 58 -29.12 4.82 -19.76
N ILE A 59 -27.92 4.24 -19.85
CA ILE A 59 -27.68 2.80 -19.70
C ILE A 59 -26.78 2.60 -18.49
N ALA A 60 -27.32 2.01 -17.43
CA ALA A 60 -26.56 1.66 -16.24
C ALA A 60 -25.43 0.67 -16.57
N ARG A 61 -24.24 0.91 -16.02
CA ARG A 61 -23.07 0.01 -16.13
C ARG A 61 -22.48 -0.22 -14.75
N ALA A 62 -22.04 -1.45 -14.50
CA ALA A 62 -21.33 -1.79 -13.28
C ALA A 62 -19.98 -1.05 -13.26
N GLU A 63 -19.62 -0.49 -12.11
CA GLU A 63 -18.30 0.09 -11.86
C GLU A 63 -17.23 -1.01 -11.85
N PHE A 64 -17.60 -2.22 -11.41
CA PHE A 64 -16.77 -3.41 -11.37
C PHE A 64 -17.28 -4.47 -12.35
N PRO A 65 -16.44 -4.96 -13.29
CA PRO A 65 -16.87 -5.93 -14.31
C PRO A 65 -17.46 -7.24 -13.77
N ASP A 66 -17.04 -7.64 -12.58
CA ASP A 66 -17.43 -8.91 -11.94
C ASP A 66 -18.63 -8.75 -10.98
N HIS A 67 -19.24 -7.56 -10.91
CA HIS A 67 -20.39 -7.31 -10.04
C HIS A 67 -21.73 -7.51 -10.76
N ALA A 68 -22.69 -8.02 -10.00
CA ALA A 68 -24.08 -8.03 -10.43
C ALA A 68 -24.65 -6.62 -10.32
N LEU A 69 -25.31 -6.14 -11.37
CA LEU A 69 -25.98 -4.84 -11.41
C LEU A 69 -27.49 -5.02 -11.55
N GLN A 70 -28.23 -4.29 -10.73
CA GLN A 70 -29.68 -4.20 -10.85
C GLN A 70 -30.11 -2.75 -10.81
N THR A 71 -31.13 -2.42 -11.60
CA THR A 71 -31.79 -1.12 -11.53
C THR A 71 -33.28 -1.24 -11.22
N ARG A 72 -33.84 -0.21 -10.56
CA ARG A 72 -35.27 -0.10 -10.25
C ARG A 72 -35.71 1.35 -10.19
N GLU A 73 -36.79 1.71 -10.87
CA GLU A 73 -37.38 3.04 -10.74
C GLU A 73 -38.02 3.26 -9.37
N VAL A 74 -37.80 4.44 -8.80
CA VAL A 74 -38.30 4.87 -7.50
C VAL A 74 -38.84 6.30 -7.62
N PRO A 75 -40.13 6.54 -7.30
CA PRO A 75 -40.67 7.89 -7.28
C PRO A 75 -40.12 8.67 -6.09
N VAL A 76 -39.68 9.90 -6.32
CA VAL A 76 -39.12 10.77 -5.29
C VAL A 76 -39.97 12.04 -5.16
N PRO A 77 -40.94 12.07 -4.23
CA PRO A 77 -41.73 13.27 -3.95
C PRO A 77 -40.84 14.43 -3.48
N ARG A 78 -41.10 15.63 -3.99
CA ARG A 78 -40.49 16.90 -3.56
C ARG A 78 -41.59 17.89 -3.18
N PRO A 79 -42.11 17.81 -1.93
CA PRO A 79 -43.05 18.81 -1.44
C PRO A 79 -42.35 20.17 -1.25
N ASP A 80 -43.05 21.26 -1.57
CA ASP A 80 -42.53 22.62 -1.44
C ASP A 80 -42.11 22.93 0.02
N GLY A 81 -40.99 23.62 0.18
CA GLY A 81 -40.47 24.03 1.49
C GLY A 81 -39.74 22.93 2.27
N TYR A 82 -39.43 21.80 1.64
CA TYR A 82 -38.64 20.71 2.24
C TYR A 82 -37.34 20.44 1.49
N GLU A 83 -36.27 20.22 2.24
CA GLU A 83 -35.01 19.64 1.78
C GLU A 83 -35.08 18.11 1.84
N LEU A 84 -34.54 17.45 0.82
CA LEU A 84 -34.58 16.00 0.70
C LEU A 84 -33.21 15.38 1.02
N PHE A 85 -33.21 14.42 1.93
CA PHE A 85 -32.09 13.56 2.25
C PHE A 85 -32.44 12.11 1.95
N ALA A 86 -31.45 11.30 1.65
CA ALA A 86 -31.57 9.85 1.53
C ALA A 86 -30.62 9.19 2.54
N VAL A 87 -31.16 8.27 3.31
CA VAL A 87 -30.47 7.53 4.36
C VAL A 87 -30.39 6.08 3.92
N ALA A 88 -29.18 5.61 3.64
CA ALA A 88 -28.95 4.24 3.21
C ALA A 88 -28.25 3.42 4.29
N ARG A 89 -28.60 2.14 4.38
CA ARG A 89 -28.05 1.20 5.36
C ARG A 89 -27.85 -0.17 4.72
N LEU A 90 -26.77 -0.84 5.10
CA LEU A 90 -26.48 -2.22 4.76
C LEU A 90 -26.33 -3.03 6.06
N ASP A 91 -27.07 -4.12 6.15
CA ASP A 91 -27.02 -5.05 7.27
C ASP A 91 -26.65 -6.46 6.79
N GLY A 92 -25.82 -7.17 7.56
CA GLY A 92 -25.39 -8.53 7.21
C GLY A 92 -24.62 -9.20 8.32
N VAL A 93 -25.25 -10.15 9.01
CA VAL A 93 -24.64 -10.87 10.15
C VAL A 93 -23.44 -11.74 9.71
N GLY A 94 -23.47 -12.22 8.46
CA GLY A 94 -22.40 -13.02 7.86
C GLY A 94 -21.17 -12.22 7.42
N PHE A 95 -21.21 -10.89 7.57
CA PHE A 95 -20.17 -10.00 7.07
C PHE A 95 -19.68 -9.03 8.15
N ASP A 96 -18.42 -8.61 8.02
CA ASP A 96 -17.93 -7.35 8.57
C ASP A 96 -18.21 -6.26 7.54
N LEU A 97 -19.03 -5.28 7.92
CA LEU A 97 -19.50 -4.20 7.05
C LEU A 97 -18.89 -2.87 7.48
N ALA A 98 -18.46 -2.06 6.51
CA ALA A 98 -17.96 -0.72 6.77
C ALA A 98 -18.48 0.27 5.71
N PRO A 99 -19.09 1.41 6.10
CA PRO A 99 -19.45 1.79 7.47
C PRO A 99 -20.65 0.98 8.00
N THR A 100 -20.74 0.83 9.33
CA THR A 100 -21.85 0.10 10.00
C THR A 100 -23.10 0.95 10.24
N ASP A 101 -22.93 2.27 10.25
CA ASP A 101 -23.99 3.22 10.58
C ASP A 101 -24.79 3.65 9.35
N ASP A 102 -25.93 4.29 9.61
CA ASP A 102 -26.76 4.90 8.59
C ASP A 102 -25.99 6.01 7.86
N GLN A 103 -25.93 5.91 6.53
CA GLN A 103 -25.30 6.91 5.68
C GLN A 103 -26.34 7.89 5.14
N GLU A 104 -26.42 9.08 5.73
CA GLU A 104 -27.27 10.16 5.24
C GLU A 104 -26.57 11.02 4.18
N ARG A 105 -27.27 11.33 3.09
CA ARG A 105 -26.80 12.25 2.04
C ARG A 105 -27.92 13.15 1.56
N PHE A 106 -27.61 14.41 1.30
CA PHE A 106 -28.52 15.34 0.64
C PHE A 106 -28.79 14.89 -0.81
N VAL A 107 -30.03 15.04 -1.28
CA VAL A 107 -30.48 14.60 -2.61
C VAL A 107 -30.80 15.83 -3.50
N PRO A 108 -29.78 16.38 -4.19
CA PRO A 108 -29.97 17.51 -5.11
C PRO A 108 -30.85 17.12 -6.30
N GLU A 109 -31.67 18.04 -6.80
CA GLU A 109 -32.53 17.82 -7.98
C GLU A 109 -31.68 17.51 -9.23
N GLY A 110 -32.05 16.47 -9.98
CA GLY A 110 -31.38 16.15 -11.26
C GLY A 110 -29.94 15.65 -11.17
N ALA A 111 -29.42 15.35 -9.97
CA ALA A 111 -28.07 14.83 -9.74
C ALA A 111 -28.06 13.45 -9.04
N GLU A 112 -26.98 12.68 -9.26
CA GLU A 112 -26.76 11.34 -8.68
C GLU A 112 -26.33 11.43 -7.22
N VAL A 113 -26.79 10.48 -6.40
CA VAL A 113 -26.28 10.26 -5.04
C VAL A 113 -25.96 8.79 -4.87
N ALA A 114 -24.77 8.45 -4.36
CA ALA A 114 -24.35 7.06 -4.17
C ALA A 114 -23.77 6.80 -2.77
N TRP A 115 -23.95 5.55 -2.33
CA TRP A 115 -23.44 4.97 -1.09
C TRP A 115 -22.60 3.75 -1.42
N ARG A 116 -21.55 3.54 -0.63
CA ARG A 116 -20.68 2.38 -0.75
C ARG A 116 -20.49 1.74 0.61
N TRP A 117 -20.43 0.42 0.61
CA TRP A 117 -20.04 -0.38 1.77
C TRP A 117 -18.99 -1.40 1.35
N THR A 118 -18.00 -1.61 2.19
CA THR A 118 -17.12 -2.77 2.09
C THR A 118 -17.75 -3.93 2.86
N LEU A 119 -17.69 -5.13 2.29
CA LEU A 119 -18.17 -6.36 2.91
C LEU A 119 -17.04 -7.40 2.96
N SER A 120 -16.77 -7.94 4.15
CA SER A 120 -15.80 -9.02 4.37
C SER A 120 -16.52 -10.23 4.97
N PRO A 121 -16.43 -11.43 4.40
CA PRO A 121 -17.23 -12.55 4.87
C PRO A 121 -16.62 -13.16 6.14
N ARG A 122 -17.47 -13.38 7.15
CA ARG A 122 -17.07 -14.03 8.42
C ARG A 122 -17.10 -15.56 8.31
N LYS A 123 -17.92 -16.11 7.43
CA LYS A 123 -18.15 -17.56 7.28
C LYS A 123 -18.39 -17.95 5.81
N PRO A 124 -17.90 -19.12 5.37
CA PRO A 124 -18.19 -19.64 4.04
C PRO A 124 -19.65 -20.07 3.91
N GLY A 125 -20.10 -20.27 2.67
CA GLY A 125 -21.48 -20.63 2.32
C GLY A 125 -22.27 -19.44 1.75
N GLN A 126 -23.56 -19.67 1.49
CA GLN A 126 -24.45 -18.60 1.04
C GLN A 126 -24.75 -17.66 2.20
N GLN A 127 -24.33 -16.41 2.09
CA GLN A 127 -24.54 -15.38 3.09
C GLN A 127 -25.54 -14.35 2.56
N ARG A 128 -26.38 -13.82 3.45
CA ARG A 128 -27.44 -12.87 3.09
C ARG A 128 -27.14 -11.48 3.66
N LEU A 129 -27.35 -10.48 2.82
CA LEU A 129 -27.26 -9.05 3.13
C LEU A 129 -28.63 -8.40 2.92
N SER A 130 -28.88 -7.29 3.60
CA SER A 130 -30.06 -6.46 3.41
C SER A 130 -29.61 -5.03 3.18
N VAL A 131 -29.93 -4.48 2.01
CA VAL A 131 -29.73 -3.07 1.70
C VAL A 131 -31.06 -2.35 1.76
N GLN A 132 -31.08 -1.18 2.38
CA GLN A 132 -32.27 -0.34 2.45
C GLN A 132 -31.91 1.14 2.30
N MET A 133 -32.85 1.89 1.73
CA MET A 133 -32.77 3.33 1.55
C MET A 133 -34.10 3.96 1.92
N ARG A 134 -34.04 4.97 2.78
CA ARG A 134 -35.16 5.82 3.18
C ARG A 134 -34.95 7.23 2.65
N LEU A 135 -36.03 7.89 2.29
CA LEU A 135 -36.06 9.32 2.00
C LEU A 135 -36.51 10.05 3.26
N ARG A 136 -35.83 11.16 3.57
CA ARG A 136 -36.09 12.02 4.72
C ARG A 136 -36.30 13.44 4.22
N TRP A 137 -37.48 14.00 4.47
CA TRP A 137 -37.83 15.37 4.13
C TRP A 137 -37.72 16.23 5.38
N VAL A 138 -36.81 17.20 5.36
CA VAL A 138 -36.54 18.14 6.46
C VAL A 138 -37.09 19.52 6.05
N PRO A 139 -37.90 20.21 6.89
CA PRO A 139 -38.38 21.56 6.57
C PRO A 139 -37.21 22.53 6.34
N ALA A 140 -37.25 23.30 5.26
CA ALA A 140 -36.26 24.33 4.96
C ALA A 140 -36.28 25.44 6.03
N ALA A 141 -35.17 26.17 6.19
CA ALA A 141 -35.05 27.22 7.19
C ALA A 141 -36.17 28.27 7.06
N GLY A 142 -37.03 28.38 8.09
CA GLY A 142 -38.18 29.29 8.11
C GLY A 142 -39.51 28.69 7.62
N ALA A 143 -39.53 27.44 7.15
CA ALA A 143 -40.75 26.72 6.78
C ALA A 143 -41.41 26.04 8.00
N ALA A 144 -42.73 26.13 8.12
CA ALA A 144 -43.48 25.41 9.14
C ALA A 144 -43.70 23.95 8.71
N GLY A 145 -43.17 22.99 9.47
CA GLY A 145 -43.35 21.57 9.18
C GLY A 145 -42.62 20.65 10.17
N SER A 146 -42.96 19.37 10.13
CA SER A 146 -42.21 18.31 10.82
C SER A 146 -41.41 17.50 9.81
N THR A 147 -40.26 16.94 10.23
CA THR A 147 -39.50 15.98 9.44
C THR A 147 -40.36 14.74 9.13
N ARG A 148 -40.28 14.25 7.89
CA ARG A 148 -41.00 13.04 7.44
C ARG A 148 -39.99 12.04 6.88
N GLU A 149 -40.27 10.75 7.04
CA GLU A 149 -39.47 9.67 6.45
C GLU A 149 -40.35 8.67 5.71
N SER A 150 -39.83 8.09 4.63
CA SER A 150 -40.46 6.99 3.91
C SER A 150 -39.40 6.04 3.36
N GLN A 151 -39.66 4.74 3.40
CA GLN A 151 -38.80 3.76 2.75
C GLN A 151 -38.97 3.83 1.23
N ALA A 152 -37.86 4.03 0.52
CA ALA A 152 -37.84 4.17 -0.93
C ALA A 152 -37.35 2.91 -1.63
N TYR A 153 -36.43 2.17 -1.02
CA TYR A 153 -35.90 0.93 -1.56
C TYR A 153 -35.48 -0.03 -0.43
N ALA A 154 -35.73 -1.32 -0.61
CA ALA A 154 -35.16 -2.36 0.23
C ALA A 154 -35.02 -3.66 -0.56
N ARG A 155 -33.94 -4.40 -0.33
CA ARG A 155 -33.66 -5.67 -1.00
C ARG A 155 -32.74 -6.56 -0.16
N GLY A 156 -33.04 -7.85 -0.15
CA GLY A 156 -32.12 -8.88 0.29
C GLY A 156 -31.19 -9.32 -0.85
N LEU A 157 -29.91 -9.48 -0.56
CA LEU A 157 -28.90 -9.95 -1.50
C LEU A 157 -28.31 -11.26 -0.99
N ASP A 158 -28.09 -12.20 -1.89
CA ASP A 158 -27.39 -13.45 -1.59
C ASP A 158 -26.00 -13.38 -2.22
N VAL A 159 -24.97 -13.62 -1.39
CA VAL A 159 -23.56 -13.62 -1.79
C VAL A 159 -22.99 -14.99 -1.47
N GLN A 160 -22.47 -15.67 -2.49
CA GLN A 160 -21.89 -16.99 -2.32
C GLN A 160 -20.43 -16.88 -1.85
N VAL A 161 -20.16 -17.27 -0.60
CA VAL A 161 -18.81 -17.24 -0.03
C VAL A 161 -18.13 -18.61 -0.17
N SER A 162 -17.01 -18.68 -0.88
CA SER A 162 -16.23 -19.92 -1.05
C SER A 162 -15.02 -19.99 -0.11
N SER A 163 -14.72 -21.17 0.47
CA SER A 163 -13.49 -21.41 1.24
C SER A 163 -12.35 -21.83 0.32
N PHE A 164 -11.09 -21.57 0.72
CA PHE A 164 -9.91 -22.12 0.03
C PHE A 164 -10.03 -23.65 -0.01
N LEU A 165 -10.17 -24.22 -1.21
CA LEU A 165 -10.46 -25.63 -1.56
C LEU A 165 -11.93 -26.12 -1.50
N GLY A 166 -12.91 -25.30 -1.11
CA GLY A 166 -14.34 -25.71 -1.13
C GLY A 166 -14.71 -26.83 -0.15
N LEU A 167 -13.83 -27.16 0.81
CA LEU A 167 -14.04 -28.20 1.82
C LEU A 167 -14.49 -27.58 3.15
N SER A 168 -15.31 -28.31 3.91
CA SER A 168 -15.63 -27.94 5.30
C SER A 168 -14.42 -28.17 6.23
N PRO A 169 -14.35 -27.52 7.41
CA PRO A 169 -13.27 -27.73 8.38
C PRO A 169 -13.06 -29.21 8.77
N THR A 170 -14.14 -29.98 8.82
CA THR A 170 -14.12 -31.43 9.09
C THR A 170 -13.56 -32.26 7.92
N GLN A 171 -13.76 -31.81 6.68
CA GLN A 171 -13.21 -32.47 5.48
C GLN A 171 -11.72 -32.16 5.28
N ALA A 172 -11.27 -30.94 5.64
CA ALA A 172 -9.86 -30.57 5.60
C ALA A 172 -9.01 -31.38 6.60
N ALA A 173 -9.54 -31.64 7.81
CA ALA A 173 -8.89 -32.51 8.79
C ALA A 173 -8.76 -33.96 8.29
N LEU A 174 -9.81 -34.49 7.64
CA LEU A 174 -9.80 -35.84 7.09
C LEU A 174 -8.86 -35.99 5.87
N ALA A 175 -8.82 -34.98 4.99
CA ALA A 175 -7.89 -34.93 3.86
C ALA A 175 -6.43 -34.83 4.30
N GLY A 176 -6.15 -34.13 5.41
CA GLY A 176 -4.83 -34.08 6.03
C GLY A 176 -4.34 -35.45 6.51
N VAL A 177 -5.22 -36.28 7.08
CA VAL A 177 -4.87 -37.64 7.54
C VAL A 177 -4.66 -38.60 6.36
N VAL A 178 -5.50 -38.52 5.32
CA VAL A 178 -5.34 -39.36 4.10
C VAL A 178 -4.09 -38.98 3.31
N GLY A 179 -3.77 -37.69 3.23
CA GLY A 179 -2.53 -37.20 2.62
C GLY A 179 -1.27 -37.65 3.37
N MET A 180 -1.32 -37.76 4.69
CA MET A 180 -0.22 -38.26 5.51
C MET A 180 0.05 -39.76 5.27
N LEU A 181 -1.00 -40.55 5.02
CA LEU A 181 -0.89 -41.99 4.74
C LEU A 181 -0.41 -42.30 3.31
N LEU A 182 -0.79 -41.48 2.32
CA LEU A 182 -0.32 -41.63 0.94
C LEU A 182 1.10 -41.05 0.72
N GLY A 183 1.48 -40.03 1.50
CA GLY A 183 2.79 -39.39 1.41
C GLY A 183 3.98 -40.29 1.81
N PHE A 184 3.75 -41.34 2.60
CA PHE A 184 4.80 -42.26 3.01
C PHE A 184 5.15 -43.32 1.94
N GLY A 185 4.28 -43.55 0.96
CA GLY A 185 4.48 -44.56 -0.10
C GLY A 185 5.26 -44.09 -1.33
N LEU A 186 5.43 -42.78 -1.52
CA LEU A 186 6.05 -42.19 -2.71
C LEU A 186 7.47 -41.67 -2.49
N LEU A 187 8.04 -41.84 -1.27
CA LEU A 187 9.37 -41.35 -0.92
C LEU A 187 10.53 -42.29 -1.31
N LEU A 188 10.28 -43.36 -2.08
CA LEU A 188 11.33 -44.33 -2.46
C LEU A 188 11.71 -44.36 -3.94
N THR A 189 11.13 -43.53 -4.82
CA THR A 189 11.52 -43.50 -6.25
C THR A 189 11.41 -42.12 -6.90
N ALA A 190 12.19 -41.13 -6.44
CA ALA A 190 12.43 -39.90 -7.22
C ALA A 190 13.71 -39.15 -6.81
N THR A 191 14.80 -39.85 -6.52
CA THR A 191 16.13 -39.25 -6.61
C THR A 191 16.57 -39.29 -8.07
N THR A 192 16.38 -38.19 -8.81
CA THR A 192 17.20 -37.69 -9.94
C THR A 192 16.37 -36.79 -10.86
N SER A 193 16.34 -35.50 -10.58
CA SER A 193 16.19 -34.50 -11.64
C SER A 193 16.79 -33.17 -11.21
N HIS A 194 17.81 -32.75 -11.95
CA HIS A 194 18.33 -31.40 -11.92
C HIS A 194 17.23 -30.47 -12.46
N GLY A 195 16.57 -29.73 -11.57
CA GLY A 195 15.56 -28.74 -11.91
C GLY A 195 16.17 -27.36 -12.04
N SER A 196 16.26 -26.86 -13.27
CA SER A 196 16.54 -25.47 -13.58
C SER A 196 15.58 -24.54 -12.86
N LYS A 197 16.12 -23.42 -12.35
CA LYS A 197 15.34 -22.29 -11.84
C LYS A 197 14.37 -21.84 -12.92
N ARG A 198 13.08 -22.10 -12.72
CA ARG A 198 12.01 -21.55 -13.55
C ARG A 198 11.77 -20.12 -13.06
N ASP A 199 12.45 -19.17 -13.72
CA ASP A 199 12.19 -17.74 -13.55
C ASP A 199 10.72 -17.48 -13.92
N ASN A 200 9.93 -17.06 -12.93
CA ASN A 200 8.53 -16.64 -13.11
C ASN A 200 8.45 -15.19 -13.63
N ARG A 201 9.41 -14.75 -14.46
CA ARG A 201 9.37 -13.43 -15.09
C ARG A 201 8.32 -13.44 -16.20
N PRO A 202 7.36 -12.50 -16.22
CA PRO A 202 6.37 -12.43 -17.29
C PRO A 202 7.04 -12.19 -18.64
N SER A 203 6.51 -12.82 -19.69
CA SER A 203 6.98 -12.66 -21.08
C SER A 203 6.87 -11.20 -21.55
N PRO A 204 7.78 -10.73 -22.44
CA PRO A 204 7.82 -9.33 -22.90
C PRO A 204 6.54 -8.84 -23.61
N ALA A 205 5.67 -9.72 -24.09
CA ALA A 205 4.36 -9.36 -24.64
C ALA A 205 3.37 -8.83 -23.58
N ASN A 206 3.48 -9.26 -22.31
CA ASN A 206 2.68 -8.73 -21.20
C ASN A 206 3.24 -7.40 -20.64
N MET A 207 4.52 -7.08 -20.91
CA MET A 207 5.17 -5.84 -20.43
C MET A 207 4.63 -4.56 -21.08
N GLN A 208 3.97 -4.65 -22.25
CA GLN A 208 3.38 -3.48 -22.92
C GLN A 208 1.97 -3.12 -22.43
N GLN A 209 1.32 -3.97 -21.63
CA GLN A 209 -0.03 -3.74 -21.09
C GLN A 209 -0.04 -3.19 -19.65
N SER A 210 1.12 -3.02 -18.99
CA SER A 210 1.17 -2.61 -17.58
C SER A 210 0.99 -1.11 -17.34
N MET A 211 1.02 -0.26 -18.39
CA MET A 211 0.77 1.18 -18.26
C MET A 211 -0.11 1.74 -19.37
N GLN A 212 -0.97 2.69 -19.00
CA GLN A 212 -1.86 3.40 -19.91
C GLN A 212 -1.22 4.73 -20.34
N THR A 213 -1.22 4.99 -21.64
CA THR A 213 -0.86 6.32 -22.15
C THR A 213 -2.08 7.24 -22.02
N ALA A 214 -1.90 8.42 -21.40
CA ALA A 214 -2.96 9.41 -21.27
C ALA A 214 -2.60 10.71 -22.00
N GLU A 215 -3.64 11.33 -22.55
CA GLU A 215 -3.63 12.69 -23.08
C GLU A 215 -4.14 13.63 -21.97
N PRO A 216 -3.32 14.62 -21.51
CA PRO A 216 -3.74 15.58 -20.50
C PRO A 216 -4.96 16.39 -20.92
N ASN A 217 -5.88 16.66 -19.98
CA ASN A 217 -6.90 17.70 -20.16
C ASN A 217 -6.35 19.05 -19.64
N PRO A 218 -5.86 19.97 -20.50
CA PRO A 218 -5.28 21.24 -20.06
C PRO A 218 -6.29 22.15 -19.34
N ALA A 219 -7.59 21.93 -19.56
CA ALA A 219 -8.65 22.70 -18.94
C ALA A 219 -9.03 22.19 -17.54
N LEU A 220 -8.46 21.07 -17.05
CA LEU A 220 -8.69 20.60 -15.69
C LEU A 220 -7.87 21.45 -14.70
N PRO A 221 -8.52 22.27 -13.85
CA PRO A 221 -7.84 22.99 -12.79
C PRO A 221 -7.37 22.03 -11.68
N ILE A 222 -6.18 22.32 -11.16
CA ILE A 222 -5.56 21.64 -10.02
C ILE A 222 -5.43 22.66 -8.91
N GLU A 223 -6.09 22.42 -7.79
CA GLU A 223 -6.00 23.26 -6.59
C GLU A 223 -4.96 22.66 -5.64
N THR A 224 -3.97 23.46 -5.24
CA THR A 224 -2.90 23.04 -4.33
C THR A 224 -3.02 23.75 -2.98
N PRO A 225 -2.62 23.11 -1.87
CA PRO A 225 -2.65 23.74 -0.56
C PRO A 225 -1.40 24.62 -0.36
N GLY A 226 -1.62 25.87 0.09
CA GLY A 226 -0.52 26.79 0.44
C GLY A 226 0.38 27.15 -0.74
N GLU A 227 1.70 27.19 -0.51
CA GLU A 227 2.73 27.50 -1.52
C GLU A 227 3.22 26.25 -2.30
N MET A 228 2.49 25.14 -2.26
CA MET A 228 2.90 23.91 -2.94
C MET A 228 3.01 24.11 -4.46
N GLN A 229 4.20 23.81 -5.00
CA GLN A 229 4.49 23.86 -6.43
C GLN A 229 4.51 22.46 -7.05
N LEU A 230 3.88 22.34 -8.21
CA LEU A 230 3.95 21.18 -9.08
C LEU A 230 4.78 21.53 -10.31
N THR A 231 5.53 20.58 -10.84
CA THR A 231 6.13 20.75 -12.17
C THR A 231 5.06 20.64 -13.25
N ASP A 232 5.38 21.11 -14.47
CA ASP A 232 4.47 20.97 -15.62
C ASP A 232 4.15 19.49 -15.88
N GLU A 233 5.16 18.61 -15.83
CA GLU A 233 4.99 17.16 -16.02
C GLU A 233 4.09 16.53 -14.93
N GLU A 234 4.20 16.96 -13.67
CA GLU A 234 3.33 16.49 -12.58
C GLU A 234 1.88 16.94 -12.79
N SER A 235 1.70 18.20 -13.19
CA SER A 235 0.39 18.76 -13.50
C SER A 235 -0.27 18.00 -14.65
N ASP A 236 0.49 17.69 -15.70
CA ASP A 236 -0.02 16.98 -16.88
C ASP A 236 -0.33 15.51 -16.59
N LEU A 237 0.46 14.85 -15.74
CA LEU A 237 0.14 13.50 -15.24
C LEU A 237 -1.19 13.48 -14.48
N LEU A 238 -1.42 14.46 -13.59
CA LEU A 238 -2.69 14.59 -12.88
C LEU A 238 -3.86 14.88 -13.83
N ARG A 239 -3.65 15.75 -14.83
CA ARG A 239 -4.63 16.05 -15.88
C ARG A 239 -4.92 14.86 -16.78
N GLY A 240 -3.97 13.97 -16.99
CA GLY A 240 -4.18 12.71 -17.68
C GLY A 240 -4.97 11.72 -16.83
N LEU A 241 -4.58 11.56 -15.56
CA LEU A 241 -5.20 10.62 -14.62
C LEU A 241 -6.66 10.95 -14.29
N PHE A 242 -6.97 12.25 -14.13
CA PHE A 242 -8.28 12.77 -13.76
C PHE A 242 -8.97 13.55 -14.90
N ARG A 243 -8.66 13.22 -16.16
CA ARG A 243 -9.12 13.98 -17.34
C ARG A 243 -10.63 14.25 -17.42
N SER A 244 -11.46 13.37 -16.86
CA SER A 244 -12.93 13.44 -16.89
C SER A 244 -13.55 14.23 -15.73
N TYR A 245 -12.74 14.69 -14.78
CA TYR A 245 -13.20 15.46 -13.64
C TYR A 245 -13.30 16.96 -14.00
N ALA A 246 -14.06 17.72 -13.21
CA ALA A 246 -14.12 19.17 -13.39
C ALA A 246 -12.99 19.89 -12.67
N ARG A 247 -12.51 19.35 -11.55
CA ARG A 247 -11.30 19.83 -10.86
C ARG A 247 -10.73 18.76 -9.94
N VAL A 248 -9.48 18.91 -9.55
CA VAL A 248 -8.83 18.10 -8.51
C VAL A 248 -8.24 18.98 -7.43
N VAL A 249 -8.42 18.59 -6.17
CA VAL A 249 -7.89 19.31 -5.01
C VAL A 249 -6.84 18.44 -4.33
N ILE A 250 -5.59 18.92 -4.25
CA ILE A 250 -4.56 18.30 -3.44
C ILE A 250 -4.77 18.74 -1.99
N GLN A 251 -4.96 17.77 -1.09
CA GLN A 251 -5.15 18.04 0.33
C GLN A 251 -3.84 18.02 1.10
N ASN A 252 -2.93 17.10 0.76
CA ASN A 252 -1.66 16.95 1.45
C ASN A 252 -0.62 16.29 0.53
N GLU A 253 0.65 16.47 0.86
CA GLU A 253 1.77 15.72 0.31
C GLU A 253 2.36 14.83 1.42
N PHE A 254 2.55 13.55 1.10
CA PHE A 254 3.28 12.62 1.93
C PHE A 254 4.74 12.60 1.46
N PHE A 255 5.66 12.67 2.42
CA PHE A 255 7.07 12.46 2.14
C PHE A 255 7.32 10.96 1.98
N SER A 256 7.05 10.41 0.79
CA SER A 256 7.57 9.08 0.43
C SER A 256 9.08 9.16 0.37
N GLY A 257 9.78 8.19 1.00
CA GLY A 257 11.22 8.24 1.26
C GLY A 257 12.16 8.37 0.05
N TYR A 258 13.22 7.56 0.03
CA TYR A 258 14.43 7.80 -0.78
C TYR A 258 14.29 7.72 -2.31
N SER A 259 13.10 7.41 -2.84
CA SER A 259 12.86 7.10 -4.25
C SER A 259 12.73 8.34 -5.15
N GLY A 260 12.60 9.54 -4.58
CA GLY A 260 12.36 10.77 -5.35
C GLY A 260 10.98 10.82 -6.01
N ALA A 261 10.11 9.86 -5.69
CA ALA A 261 8.69 9.93 -6.00
C ALA A 261 8.01 10.91 -5.04
N ARG A 262 6.98 11.61 -5.52
CA ARG A 262 6.11 12.46 -4.69
C ARG A 262 4.75 11.78 -4.56
N THR A 263 4.20 11.79 -3.37
CA THR A 263 2.94 11.10 -3.06
C THR A 263 1.94 12.10 -2.50
N PHE A 264 0.74 12.16 -3.06
CA PHE A 264 -0.26 13.18 -2.75
C PHE A 264 -1.57 12.56 -2.30
N LEU A 265 -2.24 13.22 -1.35
CA LEU A 265 -3.65 12.97 -1.04
C LEU A 265 -4.52 13.89 -1.92
N ILE A 266 -5.38 13.31 -2.74
CA ILE A 266 -6.17 14.03 -3.75
C ILE A 266 -7.67 13.79 -3.54
N GLN A 267 -8.46 14.85 -3.68
CA GLN A 267 -9.92 14.82 -3.76
C GLN A 267 -10.36 15.18 -5.20
N PRO A 268 -10.84 14.22 -5.99
CA PRO A 268 -11.40 14.49 -7.31
C PRO A 268 -12.84 15.03 -7.22
N ILE A 269 -13.16 16.07 -8.00
CA ILE A 269 -14.50 16.69 -8.05
C ILE A 269 -15.09 16.55 -9.45
N ARG A 270 -16.28 15.94 -9.54
CA ARG A 270 -16.99 15.67 -10.80
C ARG A 270 -17.63 16.95 -11.37
N PRO A 271 -18.00 16.95 -12.67
CA PRO A 271 -18.66 18.08 -13.31
C PRO A 271 -19.99 18.51 -12.68
N ASP A 272 -20.68 17.63 -11.97
CA ASP A 272 -21.90 17.95 -11.21
C ASP A 272 -21.62 18.56 -9.82
N GLY A 273 -20.35 18.80 -9.48
CA GLY A 273 -19.92 19.35 -8.20
C GLY A 273 -19.77 18.31 -7.08
N SER A 274 -20.12 17.04 -7.32
CA SER A 274 -19.94 15.97 -6.33
C SER A 274 -18.47 15.59 -6.17
N ALA A 275 -18.08 15.22 -4.95
CA ALA A 275 -16.72 14.82 -4.62
C ALA A 275 -16.60 13.29 -4.55
N ASP A 276 -15.63 12.71 -5.25
CA ASP A 276 -15.27 11.30 -5.11
C ASP A 276 -14.32 11.10 -3.93
N ALA A 277 -14.27 9.89 -3.35
CA ALA A 277 -13.48 9.61 -2.16
C ALA A 277 -11.99 10.00 -2.31
N LEU A 278 -11.36 10.31 -1.18
CA LEU A 278 -9.93 10.63 -1.13
C LEU A 278 -9.10 9.47 -1.70
N THR A 279 -8.11 9.82 -2.51
CA THR A 279 -7.24 8.87 -3.18
C THR A 279 -5.79 9.30 -3.02
N ILE A 280 -4.88 8.34 -2.95
CA ILE A 280 -3.45 8.62 -2.92
C ILE A 280 -2.92 8.51 -4.35
N VAL A 281 -2.15 9.50 -4.79
CA VAL A 281 -1.46 9.47 -6.09
C VAL A 281 0.03 9.55 -5.88
N LYS A 282 0.77 8.55 -6.34
CA LYS A 282 2.23 8.51 -6.33
C LYS A 282 2.76 8.77 -7.73
N MET A 283 3.65 9.76 -7.86
CA MET A 283 4.27 10.15 -9.11
C MET A 283 5.78 9.98 -9.02
N GLY A 284 6.37 9.26 -9.97
CA GLY A 284 7.79 8.92 -9.94
C GLY A 284 8.31 8.52 -11.31
N LEU A 285 9.55 8.02 -11.36
CA LEU A 285 10.10 7.48 -12.60
C LEU A 285 9.23 6.34 -13.12
N ARG A 286 8.99 6.34 -14.43
CA ARG A 286 8.17 5.38 -15.15
C ARG A 286 8.49 3.93 -14.80
N GLU A 287 9.76 3.57 -14.81
CA GLU A 287 10.19 2.19 -14.54
C GLU A 287 9.93 1.77 -13.09
N THR A 288 10.09 2.68 -12.13
CA THR A 288 9.80 2.43 -10.71
C THR A 288 8.30 2.24 -10.49
N VAL A 289 7.47 3.10 -11.09
CA VAL A 289 6.00 2.99 -11.00
C VAL A 289 5.49 1.72 -11.68
N ARG A 290 6.05 1.37 -12.84
CA ARG A 290 5.73 0.13 -13.55
C ARG A 290 6.07 -1.09 -12.69
N LEU A 291 7.28 -1.13 -12.12
CA LEU A 291 7.73 -2.22 -11.26
C LEU A 291 6.84 -2.36 -10.03
N GLU A 292 6.46 -1.24 -9.41
CA GLU A 292 5.53 -1.26 -8.29
C GLU A 292 4.16 -1.84 -8.65
N PHE A 293 3.59 -1.44 -9.79
CA PHE A 293 2.32 -1.99 -10.25
C PHE A 293 2.41 -3.49 -10.54
N GLU A 294 3.49 -3.93 -11.18
CA GLU A 294 3.74 -5.35 -11.46
C GLU A 294 3.89 -6.17 -10.17
N ASN A 295 4.62 -5.65 -9.19
CA ASN A 295 4.78 -6.28 -7.88
C ASN A 295 3.45 -6.31 -7.12
N TYR A 296 2.66 -5.25 -7.17
CA TYR A 296 1.33 -5.23 -6.57
C TYR A 296 0.41 -6.29 -7.18
N GLU A 297 0.29 -6.35 -8.50
CA GLU A 297 -0.55 -7.33 -9.20
C GLU A 297 -0.08 -8.77 -8.90
N THR A 298 1.24 -9.00 -8.84
CA THR A 298 1.81 -10.34 -8.62
C THR A 298 1.75 -10.79 -7.16
N PHE A 299 2.04 -9.89 -6.23
CA PHE A 299 2.32 -10.23 -4.83
C PHE A 299 1.24 -9.78 -3.85
N VAL A 300 0.53 -8.69 -4.14
CA VAL A 300 -0.31 -8.00 -3.15
C VAL A 300 -1.80 -8.22 -3.38
N LYS A 301 -2.27 -7.95 -4.61
CA LYS A 301 -3.69 -7.85 -4.96
C LYS A 301 -4.52 -9.04 -4.46
N ASP A 302 -4.04 -10.26 -4.65
CA ASP A 302 -4.80 -11.46 -4.31
C ASP A 302 -4.44 -12.05 -2.94
N ARG A 303 -3.46 -11.48 -2.22
CA ARG A 303 -3.00 -12.00 -0.92
C ARG A 303 -3.48 -11.20 0.27
N LEU A 304 -3.56 -9.88 0.15
CA LEU A 304 -3.74 -9.02 1.31
C LEU A 304 -5.20 -8.63 1.57
N PRO A 305 -5.57 -8.46 2.84
CA PRO A 305 -6.91 -8.02 3.19
C PRO A 305 -7.18 -6.63 2.59
N PRO A 306 -8.44 -6.28 2.30
CA PRO A 306 -8.79 -5.00 1.68
C PRO A 306 -8.56 -3.73 2.50
N VAL A 307 -8.10 -3.86 3.75
CA VAL A 307 -7.45 -2.79 4.51
C VAL A 307 -6.01 -2.47 4.02
N THR A 308 -5.66 -2.97 2.83
CA THR A 308 -4.47 -2.59 2.06
C THR A 308 -4.88 -1.56 1.01
N ALA A 309 -4.05 -0.55 0.77
CA ALA A 309 -4.30 0.41 -0.30
C ALA A 309 -4.33 -0.34 -1.65
N ARG A 310 -5.44 -0.24 -2.37
CA ARG A 310 -5.65 -0.95 -3.64
C ARG A 310 -5.31 -0.03 -4.79
N ILE A 311 -4.50 -0.49 -5.74
CA ILE A 311 -4.29 0.24 -6.99
C ILE A 311 -5.60 0.22 -7.78
N GLN A 312 -6.14 1.41 -8.09
CA GLN A 312 -7.46 1.55 -8.71
C GLN A 312 -7.47 1.23 -10.20
N ARG A 313 -6.35 1.48 -10.88
CA ARG A 313 -6.23 1.35 -12.34
C ARG A 313 -4.77 1.19 -12.75
N PRO A 314 -4.49 0.71 -13.98
CA PRO A 314 -3.14 0.72 -14.52
C PRO A 314 -2.51 2.12 -14.45
N PRO A 315 -1.23 2.25 -14.08
CA PRO A 315 -0.56 3.54 -13.99
C PRO A 315 -0.57 4.29 -15.31
N VAL A 316 -0.56 5.62 -15.20
CA VAL A 316 -0.66 6.54 -16.32
C VAL A 316 0.70 7.16 -16.64
N THR A 317 1.00 7.31 -17.93
CA THR A 317 2.19 7.99 -18.45
C THR A 317 1.79 8.87 -19.65
N LEU A 318 2.57 9.92 -19.93
CA LEU A 318 2.27 10.85 -21.01
C LEU A 318 2.81 10.36 -22.36
N ALA A 319 2.03 10.53 -23.43
CA ALA A 319 2.37 10.05 -24.79
C ALA A 319 3.68 10.65 -25.32
N GLU A 320 3.92 11.90 -24.95
CA GLU A 320 5.02 12.76 -25.41
C GLU A 320 6.37 12.37 -24.78
N HIS A 321 6.36 11.52 -23.74
CA HIS A 321 7.51 11.21 -22.90
C HIS A 321 7.80 9.69 -22.87
N LYS A 322 8.11 9.10 -24.03
CA LYS A 322 8.65 7.72 -24.11
C LYS A 322 10.18 7.65 -23.90
N GLN A 323 10.81 8.76 -23.52
CA GLN A 323 12.25 8.86 -23.34
C GLN A 323 12.71 8.22 -22.00
N PRO A 324 13.97 7.76 -21.91
CA PRO A 324 14.57 7.38 -20.63
C PRO A 324 14.43 8.52 -19.61
N GLY A 325 13.91 8.22 -18.42
CA GLY A 325 13.68 9.22 -17.37
C GLY A 325 12.25 9.81 -17.32
N ALA A 326 11.35 9.40 -18.21
CA ALA A 326 9.94 9.80 -18.16
C ALA A 326 9.27 9.43 -16.84
N ARG A 327 8.24 10.19 -16.45
CA ARG A 327 7.46 9.92 -15.24
C ARG A 327 6.15 9.20 -15.52
N ALA A 328 5.61 8.61 -14.46
CA ALA A 328 4.30 7.98 -14.44
C ALA A 328 3.60 8.24 -13.09
N ALA A 329 2.29 8.06 -13.08
CA ALA A 329 1.44 8.23 -11.90
C ALA A 329 0.65 6.96 -11.58
N LEU A 330 0.63 6.60 -10.31
CA LEU A 330 -0.10 5.47 -9.75
C LEU A 330 -1.15 5.95 -8.77
N GLN A 331 -2.35 5.35 -8.79
CA GLN A 331 -3.47 5.76 -7.95
C GLN A 331 -3.90 4.63 -7.00
N TYR A 332 -3.92 4.91 -5.69
CA TYR A 332 -4.41 4.00 -4.66
C TYR A 332 -5.75 4.45 -4.07
N THR A 333 -6.56 3.48 -3.66
CA THR A 333 -7.68 3.70 -2.74
C THR A 333 -7.16 4.10 -1.37
N PHE A 334 -7.91 4.97 -0.70
CA PHE A 334 -7.68 5.26 0.70
C PHE A 334 -9.02 5.48 1.41
N ILE A 335 -9.16 4.96 2.63
CA ILE A 335 -10.36 5.18 3.46
C ILE A 335 -10.01 6.19 4.56
N ALA A 336 -10.48 7.41 4.39
CA ALA A 336 -10.37 8.48 5.38
C ALA A 336 -11.73 8.76 6.05
N LYS A 337 -11.69 9.27 7.29
CA LYS A 337 -12.85 9.97 7.88
C LYS A 337 -12.84 11.40 7.34
N PRO A 338 -14.00 12.01 7.05
CA PRO A 338 -14.06 13.42 6.68
C PRO A 338 -13.32 14.30 7.70
N GLY A 339 -12.40 15.14 7.22
CA GLY A 339 -11.60 16.03 8.06
C GLY A 339 -10.45 15.36 8.83
N GLN A 340 -10.23 14.05 8.66
CA GLN A 340 -9.12 13.31 9.28
C GLN A 340 -8.32 12.59 8.19
N PRO A 341 -7.33 13.26 7.58
CA PRO A 341 -6.44 12.62 6.60
C PRO A 341 -5.60 11.54 7.28
N PRO A 342 -5.11 10.54 6.53
CA PRO A 342 -4.13 9.61 7.06
C PRO A 342 -2.86 10.35 7.48
N VAL A 343 -2.18 9.75 8.45
CA VAL A 343 -0.85 10.16 8.89
C VAL A 343 0.07 8.95 8.83
N SER A 344 1.36 9.17 8.60
CA SER A 344 2.33 8.07 8.62
C SER A 344 2.49 7.52 10.03
N LEU A 345 2.87 6.25 10.14
CA LEU A 345 3.18 5.60 11.41
C LEU A 345 4.27 6.38 12.17
N ARG A 346 5.25 6.95 11.46
CA ARG A 346 6.25 7.83 12.05
C ARG A 346 5.60 8.98 12.82
N GLN A 347 4.69 9.71 12.18
CA GLN A 347 4.04 10.86 12.79
C GLN A 347 3.22 10.45 14.02
N VAL A 348 2.51 9.33 13.95
CA VAL A 348 1.72 8.83 15.09
C VAL A 348 2.61 8.44 16.25
N LEU A 349 3.69 7.69 16.02
CA LEU A 349 4.59 7.23 17.08
C LEU A 349 5.41 8.35 17.72
N LEU A 350 5.73 9.41 16.97
CA LEU A 350 6.33 10.62 17.52
C LEU A 350 5.40 11.37 18.48
N GLN A 351 4.09 11.35 18.21
CA GLN A 351 3.08 11.98 19.07
C GLN A 351 2.71 11.10 20.26
N ASN A 352 2.50 9.81 20.01
CA ASN A 352 2.15 8.81 21.01
C ASN A 352 2.79 7.45 20.63
N PRO A 353 3.88 7.03 21.30
CA PRO A 353 4.60 5.80 20.97
C PRO A 353 3.85 4.55 21.48
N ASP A 354 2.65 4.31 20.95
CA ASP A 354 1.82 3.18 21.30
C ASP A 354 2.24 1.91 20.52
N PRO A 355 2.70 0.84 21.19
CA PRO A 355 3.06 -0.41 20.52
C PRO A 355 1.89 -1.11 19.82
N ALA A 356 0.64 -0.77 20.14
CA ALA A 356 -0.54 -1.39 19.53
C ALA A 356 -0.54 -1.26 18.00
N TYR A 357 0.00 -0.18 17.43
CA TYR A 357 0.08 -0.01 15.98
C TYR A 357 0.98 -1.05 15.30
N LEU A 358 2.10 -1.42 15.93
CA LEU A 358 3.01 -2.45 15.41
C LEU A 358 2.35 -3.83 15.48
N LEU A 359 1.68 -4.13 16.60
CA LEU A 359 0.95 -5.37 16.77
C LEU A 359 -0.19 -5.48 15.75
N GLN A 360 -0.96 -4.41 15.57
CA GLN A 360 -2.06 -4.35 14.61
C GLN A 360 -1.56 -4.51 13.17
N LEU A 361 -0.40 -3.93 12.81
CA LEU A 361 0.25 -4.15 11.52
C LEU A 361 0.48 -5.65 11.27
N PHE A 362 1.07 -6.34 12.25
CA PHE A 362 1.32 -7.77 12.12
C PHE A 362 0.04 -8.62 12.14
N GLU A 363 -0.92 -8.30 13.01
CA GLU A 363 -2.18 -9.02 13.11
C GLU A 363 -3.02 -8.91 11.83
N THR A 364 -2.97 -7.75 11.18
CA THR A 364 -3.69 -7.47 9.94
C THR A 364 -3.08 -8.21 8.75
N PHE A 365 -1.76 -8.13 8.57
CA PHE A 365 -1.11 -8.59 7.35
C PHE A 365 -0.35 -9.92 7.50
N GLY A 366 0.11 -10.25 8.71
CA GLY A 366 0.97 -11.40 8.97
C GLY A 366 0.42 -12.73 8.49
N PRO A 367 -0.82 -13.13 8.84
CA PRO A 367 -1.38 -14.43 8.44
C PRO A 367 -1.36 -14.67 6.92
N SER A 368 -1.65 -13.64 6.12
CA SER A 368 -1.75 -13.73 4.65
C SER A 368 -0.44 -13.40 3.93
N TRP A 369 0.57 -12.91 4.66
CA TRP A 369 1.80 -12.37 4.10
C TRP A 369 3.03 -13.06 4.73
N TRP A 370 3.64 -12.48 5.77
CA TRP A 370 4.89 -12.99 6.38
C TRP A 370 4.78 -14.41 6.94
N MET A 371 3.58 -14.86 7.31
CA MET A 371 3.35 -16.21 7.84
C MET A 371 3.09 -17.25 6.74
N GLN A 372 2.91 -16.85 5.49
CA GLN A 372 2.86 -17.74 4.31
C GLN A 372 4.27 -18.16 3.90
N ARG A 373 5.04 -18.65 4.87
CA ARG A 373 6.47 -18.89 4.75
C ARG A 373 6.80 -20.37 4.63
N HIS A 374 7.89 -20.66 3.95
CA HIS A 374 8.43 -22.01 3.84
C HIS A 374 9.92 -22.03 4.24
N PRO A 375 10.47 -23.20 4.64
CA PRO A 375 11.89 -23.32 4.97
C PRO A 375 12.78 -22.82 3.82
N TYR A 376 13.86 -22.11 4.18
CA TYR A 376 14.79 -21.56 3.21
C TYR A 376 16.18 -21.40 3.84
N THR A 377 17.19 -21.97 3.19
CA THR A 377 18.59 -21.80 3.60
C THR A 377 19.30 -20.86 2.63
N PHE A 378 19.95 -19.85 3.16
CA PHE A 378 20.60 -18.81 2.36
C PHE A 378 21.84 -18.27 3.06
N ARG A 379 22.74 -17.65 2.28
CA ARG A 379 23.79 -16.80 2.85
C ARG A 379 23.23 -15.43 3.12
N LEU A 380 23.50 -14.87 4.30
CA LEU A 380 22.94 -13.60 4.74
C LEU A 380 23.19 -12.47 3.72
N GLY A 381 24.38 -12.43 3.11
CA GLY A 381 24.71 -11.46 2.08
C GLY A 381 23.79 -11.49 0.85
N LEU A 382 23.18 -12.62 0.49
CA LEU A 382 22.25 -12.69 -0.65
C LEU A 382 20.99 -11.86 -0.44
N GLU A 383 20.46 -11.85 0.78
CA GLU A 383 19.21 -11.15 1.13
C GLU A 383 19.48 -9.72 1.64
N TYR A 384 20.58 -9.52 2.38
CA TYR A 384 20.82 -8.30 3.15
C TYR A 384 21.90 -7.38 2.57
N ASP A 385 22.75 -7.83 1.62
CA ASP A 385 23.75 -6.94 1.01
C ASP A 385 23.07 -5.70 0.45
N ARG A 386 21.86 -5.82 -0.14
CA ARG A 386 21.08 -4.70 -0.70
C ARG A 386 20.87 -3.52 0.26
N LEU A 387 20.87 -3.75 1.58
CA LEU A 387 20.77 -2.69 2.59
C LEU A 387 22.05 -1.87 2.71
N LEU A 388 23.21 -2.45 2.45
CA LEU A 388 24.51 -1.80 2.57
C LEU A 388 24.79 -0.82 1.41
N PRO A 389 25.74 0.11 1.59
CA PRO A 389 26.29 0.91 0.50
C PRO A 389 26.79 0.05 -0.68
N PRO A 390 26.88 0.62 -1.90
CA PRO A 390 27.50 -0.08 -3.02
C PRO A 390 28.91 -0.53 -2.66
N HIS A 391 29.39 -1.61 -3.29
CA HIS A 391 30.73 -2.13 -3.06
C HIS A 391 31.80 -1.10 -3.43
N PHE A 392 31.59 -0.40 -4.55
CA PHE A 392 32.48 0.67 -5.03
C PHE A 392 31.70 1.82 -5.65
N ILE A 393 32.28 3.02 -5.54
CA ILE A 393 31.90 4.20 -6.31
C ILE A 393 32.95 4.41 -7.39
N LEU A 394 32.51 4.55 -8.64
CA LEU A 394 33.35 4.67 -9.81
C LEU A 394 33.12 6.02 -10.50
N GLU A 395 34.22 6.72 -10.78
CA GLU A 395 34.23 7.96 -11.54
C GLU A 395 34.69 7.69 -12.98
N PRO A 396 33.87 7.97 -14.01
CA PRO A 396 34.30 7.82 -15.40
C PRO A 396 35.48 8.74 -15.71
N ILE A 397 36.48 8.21 -16.42
CA ILE A 397 37.61 9.00 -16.91
C ILE A 397 37.72 8.90 -18.44
N PRO A 398 38.07 9.98 -19.15
CA PRO A 398 38.39 9.92 -20.56
C PRO A 398 39.76 9.25 -20.76
N GLY A 399 39.88 8.34 -21.73
CA GLY A 399 41.18 7.76 -22.09
C GLY A 399 41.16 6.24 -22.31
N GLU A 400 42.35 5.66 -22.34
CA GLU A 400 42.56 4.26 -22.66
C GLU A 400 42.01 3.32 -21.57
N ARG A 401 41.42 2.22 -22.03
CA ARG A 401 40.94 1.11 -21.20
C ARG A 401 42.14 0.38 -20.63
N SER A 402 42.50 0.67 -19.39
CA SER A 402 43.56 -0.01 -18.67
C SER A 402 43.04 -0.57 -17.34
N GLY A 403 43.74 -1.55 -16.78
CA GLY A 403 43.45 -2.10 -15.45
C GLY A 403 42.46 -3.27 -15.46
N LYS A 404 41.96 -3.61 -14.27
CA LYS A 404 41.11 -4.79 -14.05
C LYS A 404 39.76 -4.63 -14.75
N LEU A 405 39.30 -5.69 -15.41
CA LEU A 405 37.99 -5.76 -16.05
C LEU A 405 36.91 -5.98 -14.99
N LEU A 406 35.87 -5.15 -15.01
CA LEU A 406 34.66 -5.29 -14.21
C LEU A 406 33.44 -5.49 -15.12
N ASP A 407 32.62 -6.48 -14.83
CA ASP A 407 31.37 -6.83 -15.46
C ASP A 407 30.34 -7.30 -14.43
N GLU A 408 29.12 -7.55 -14.91
CA GLU A 408 27.98 -7.92 -14.07
C GLU A 408 28.12 -9.28 -13.37
N THR A 409 29.05 -10.13 -13.78
CA THR A 409 29.24 -11.48 -13.22
C THR A 409 30.34 -11.54 -12.16
N ASN A 410 31.09 -10.46 -11.97
CA ASN A 410 32.15 -10.44 -10.97
C ASN A 410 31.60 -10.65 -9.55
N ASN A 411 32.29 -11.48 -8.80
CA ASN A 411 31.99 -11.73 -7.40
C ASN A 411 32.57 -10.61 -6.51
N PRO A 412 31.73 -9.89 -5.74
CA PRO A 412 32.22 -8.84 -4.85
C PRO A 412 33.09 -9.36 -3.70
N THR A 413 32.85 -10.59 -3.22
CA THR A 413 33.46 -11.18 -2.00
C THR A 413 34.96 -11.50 -2.12
N GLY A 414 35.59 -11.26 -3.28
CA GLY A 414 37.04 -11.36 -3.47
C GLY A 414 37.60 -10.21 -4.32
N LEU A 415 36.79 -9.20 -4.60
CA LEU A 415 37.15 -8.09 -5.44
C LEU A 415 37.87 -7.04 -4.60
N ALA A 416 39.20 -7.16 -4.49
CA ALA A 416 40.04 -6.10 -3.94
C ALA A 416 40.31 -5.05 -5.03
N LEU A 417 39.86 -3.82 -4.78
CA LEU A 417 40.16 -2.63 -5.56
C LEU A 417 40.59 -1.52 -4.60
N THR A 418 41.58 -0.72 -4.99
CA THR A 418 42.08 0.38 -4.16
C THR A 418 41.49 1.71 -4.64
N VAL A 419 41.19 2.62 -3.72
CA VAL A 419 40.82 4.00 -4.08
C VAL A 419 41.92 4.63 -4.94
N GLY A 420 41.53 5.23 -6.06
CA GLY A 420 42.43 5.78 -7.08
C GLY A 420 42.82 4.81 -8.20
N GLU A 421 42.59 3.50 -8.05
CA GLU A 421 42.83 2.49 -9.08
C GLU A 421 41.95 2.74 -10.31
N VAL A 422 42.50 2.49 -11.50
CA VAL A 422 41.77 2.57 -12.77
C VAL A 422 41.32 1.16 -13.18
N VAL A 423 40.03 1.04 -13.50
CA VAL A 423 39.37 -0.19 -13.94
C VAL A 423 38.69 0.02 -15.29
N THR A 424 38.45 -1.07 -16.01
CA THR A 424 37.63 -1.06 -17.22
C THR A 424 36.27 -1.69 -16.91
N LEU A 425 35.20 -0.90 -16.99
CA LEU A 425 33.84 -1.32 -16.69
C LEU A 425 33.08 -1.68 -17.97
N GLN A 426 32.52 -2.88 -18.04
CA GLN A 426 31.58 -3.33 -19.06
C GLN A 426 30.18 -2.75 -18.82
N PRO A 427 29.31 -2.71 -19.84
CA PRO A 427 27.89 -2.39 -19.66
C PRO A 427 27.21 -3.36 -18.69
N PHE A 428 26.31 -2.83 -17.85
CA PHE A 428 25.46 -3.59 -16.93
C PHE A 428 24.02 -3.56 -17.44
N HIS A 429 23.30 -4.68 -17.37
CA HIS A 429 21.90 -4.72 -17.77
C HIS A 429 20.98 -3.95 -16.82
N GLN A 430 21.25 -4.00 -15.51
CA GLN A 430 20.49 -3.26 -14.52
C GLN A 430 21.24 -1.98 -14.13
N ALA A 431 20.71 -0.84 -14.59
CA ALA A 431 21.25 0.48 -14.32
C ALA A 431 20.13 1.46 -13.97
N ASP A 432 20.07 1.88 -12.71
CA ASP A 432 19.01 2.71 -12.17
C ASP A 432 19.52 4.13 -11.92
N LEU A 433 18.91 5.13 -12.56
CA LEU A 433 19.24 6.54 -12.32
C LEU A 433 18.84 6.92 -10.88
N ARG A 434 19.78 7.49 -10.12
CA ARG A 434 19.49 7.92 -8.74
C ARG A 434 18.75 9.25 -8.75
N ALA A 435 17.93 9.51 -7.72
CA ALA A 435 17.06 10.69 -7.61
C ALA A 435 17.74 12.05 -7.89
N GLY A 436 19.05 12.19 -7.63
CA GLY A 436 19.79 13.41 -7.95
C GLY A 436 20.13 13.62 -9.43
N GLY A 437 19.77 12.68 -10.32
CA GLY A 437 19.96 12.78 -11.77
C GLY A 437 21.43 12.83 -12.24
N ARG A 438 22.40 12.63 -11.35
CA ARG A 438 23.84 12.80 -11.62
C ARG A 438 24.65 11.50 -11.57
N SER A 439 24.06 10.41 -11.10
CA SER A 439 24.74 9.13 -10.93
C SER A 439 23.76 7.97 -11.06
N CYS A 440 24.24 6.82 -11.51
CA CYS A 440 23.45 5.59 -11.61
C CYS A 440 23.91 4.55 -10.58
N SER A 441 22.99 3.69 -10.15
CA SER A 441 23.30 2.45 -9.45
C SER A 441 23.38 1.34 -10.50
N LEU A 442 24.49 0.60 -10.53
CA LEU A 442 24.66 -0.55 -11.42
C LEU A 442 24.62 -1.82 -10.57
N THR A 443 23.81 -2.79 -10.98
CA THR A 443 23.62 -4.04 -10.25
C THR A 443 23.94 -5.22 -11.16
N GLY A 444 24.88 -6.05 -10.74
CA GLY A 444 25.28 -7.26 -11.44
C GLY A 444 24.30 -8.41 -11.26
N ILE A 445 24.73 -9.59 -11.67
CA ILE A 445 24.00 -10.85 -11.54
C ILE A 445 24.55 -11.62 -10.34
N PRO A 446 23.72 -12.02 -9.36
CA PRO A 446 24.19 -12.83 -8.25
C PRO A 446 24.62 -14.22 -8.75
N GLY A 447 25.77 -14.72 -8.27
CA GLY A 447 26.37 -15.97 -8.73
C GLY A 447 27.07 -16.74 -7.61
N GLY A 448 27.07 -18.07 -7.68
CA GLY A 448 27.81 -18.92 -6.72
C GLY A 448 27.40 -18.77 -5.24
N GLY A 449 26.14 -18.39 -4.98
CA GLY A 449 25.64 -18.13 -3.63
C GLY A 449 26.16 -16.82 -3.00
N GLN A 450 26.68 -15.90 -3.82
CA GLN A 450 27.17 -14.59 -3.41
C GLN A 450 26.24 -13.47 -3.91
N PRO A 451 26.19 -12.32 -3.22
CA PRO A 451 25.43 -11.17 -3.69
C PRO A 451 25.94 -10.64 -5.04
N ALA A 452 25.07 -9.94 -5.75
CA ALA A 452 25.44 -9.24 -6.98
C ALA A 452 26.45 -8.12 -6.71
N LEU A 453 27.39 -7.90 -7.64
CA LEU A 453 28.25 -6.72 -7.60
C LEU A 453 27.39 -5.46 -7.78
N ARG A 454 27.34 -4.62 -6.75
CA ARG A 454 26.66 -3.32 -6.76
C ARG A 454 27.66 -2.18 -6.82
N LEU A 455 27.54 -1.31 -7.81
CA LEU A 455 28.41 -0.17 -8.05
C LEU A 455 27.60 1.12 -8.10
N ARG A 456 28.21 2.24 -7.72
CA ARG A 456 27.69 3.57 -8.04
C ARG A 456 28.54 4.20 -9.14
N TRP A 457 27.92 4.50 -10.26
CA TRP A 457 28.53 5.16 -11.40
C TRP A 457 28.29 6.67 -11.32
N LEU A 458 29.35 7.49 -11.23
CA LEU A 458 29.26 8.95 -11.12
C LEU A 458 29.00 9.62 -12.48
N ASN A 459 27.97 9.14 -13.19
CA ASN A 459 27.38 9.76 -14.37
C ASN A 459 25.90 9.40 -14.45
N ALA A 460 25.09 10.29 -15.00
CA ALA A 460 23.67 10.06 -15.26
C ALA A 460 23.43 9.02 -16.36
N ALA A 461 24.35 8.90 -17.32
CA ALA A 461 24.30 7.88 -18.36
C ALA A 461 25.16 6.67 -17.95
N PRO A 462 24.56 5.47 -17.81
CA PRO A 462 25.35 4.25 -17.60
C PRO A 462 26.23 3.95 -18.84
N PRO A 463 27.32 3.19 -18.67
CA PRO A 463 28.20 2.86 -19.78
C PRO A 463 27.48 1.97 -20.82
N SER A 464 27.32 2.48 -22.04
CA SER A 464 26.77 1.71 -23.18
C SER A 464 27.82 0.87 -23.91
N ARG A 465 29.10 1.15 -23.66
CA ARG A 465 30.27 0.45 -24.16
C ARG A 465 31.31 0.38 -23.04
N PRO A 466 32.32 -0.51 -23.15
CA PRO A 466 33.36 -0.59 -22.13
C PRO A 466 34.02 0.77 -21.89
N ALA A 467 34.09 1.20 -20.63
CA ALA A 467 34.53 2.53 -20.21
C ALA A 467 35.60 2.43 -19.12
N ALA A 468 36.62 3.30 -19.18
CA ALA A 468 37.60 3.43 -18.11
C ALA A 468 37.00 4.24 -16.95
N ALA A 469 37.30 3.83 -15.72
CA ALA A 469 36.83 4.50 -14.53
C ALA A 469 37.84 4.42 -13.39
N ARG A 470 37.87 5.45 -12.55
CA ARG A 470 38.67 5.49 -11.33
C ARG A 470 37.81 5.08 -10.15
N VAL A 471 38.33 4.24 -9.28
CA VAL A 471 37.69 3.90 -8.00
C VAL A 471 37.75 5.13 -7.08
N SER A 472 36.60 5.71 -6.79
CA SER A 472 36.48 6.90 -5.94
C SER A 472 36.34 6.56 -4.46
N ALA A 473 35.66 5.46 -4.14
CA ALA A 473 35.50 4.97 -2.78
C ALA A 473 35.15 3.47 -2.78
N ALA A 474 35.58 2.73 -1.75
CA ALA A 474 35.06 1.40 -1.45
C ALA A 474 34.05 1.45 -0.28
N ARG A 475 33.19 0.43 -0.18
CA ARG A 475 32.16 0.32 0.87
C ARG A 475 32.72 0.55 2.28
N MET A 476 33.82 -0.11 2.61
CA MET A 476 34.38 -0.06 3.96
C MET A 476 34.91 1.33 4.29
N ASP A 477 35.56 1.99 3.33
CA ASP A 477 36.02 3.37 3.48
C ASP A 477 34.84 4.30 3.80
N LEU A 478 33.74 4.18 3.04
CA LEU A 478 32.52 4.96 3.28
C LEU A 478 31.94 4.74 4.69
N LEU A 479 31.87 3.48 5.14
CA LEU A 479 31.33 3.14 6.46
C LEU A 479 32.23 3.67 7.58
N TYR A 480 33.55 3.54 7.45
CA TYR A 480 34.50 4.11 8.41
C TYR A 480 34.42 5.64 8.44
N ASP A 481 34.35 6.30 7.28
CA ASP A 481 34.24 7.75 7.19
C ASP A 481 32.97 8.27 7.87
N TRP A 482 31.83 7.61 7.67
CA TRP A 482 30.56 8.04 8.29
C TRP A 482 30.49 7.82 9.80
N THR A 483 31.34 6.95 10.34
CA THR A 483 31.31 6.54 11.76
C THR A 483 32.56 6.97 12.53
N ALA A 484 33.51 7.65 11.90
CA ALA A 484 34.81 8.00 12.47
C ALA A 484 34.72 8.75 13.82
N ASN A 485 33.67 9.53 14.03
CA ASN A 485 33.48 10.37 15.22
C ASN A 485 32.50 9.76 16.25
N PHE A 486 32.06 8.51 16.08
CA PHE A 486 31.11 7.88 16.99
C PHE A 486 31.81 7.23 18.18
N ASP A 487 31.54 7.73 19.38
CA ASP A 487 31.96 7.06 20.62
C ASP A 487 31.18 5.75 20.81
N ARG A 488 31.89 4.64 20.99
CA ARG A 488 31.29 3.32 21.17
C ARG A 488 31.05 2.97 22.64
N PHE A 489 31.45 3.82 23.57
CA PHE A 489 31.27 3.60 25.02
C PHE A 489 31.81 2.24 25.50
N GLY A 490 32.93 1.80 24.91
CA GLY A 490 33.58 0.51 25.22
C GLY A 490 33.03 -0.70 24.46
N LEU A 491 32.06 -0.52 23.55
CA LEU A 491 31.62 -1.59 22.63
C LEU A 491 32.65 -1.81 21.51
N PRO A 492 32.75 -3.05 20.97
CA PRO A 492 33.61 -3.34 19.82
C PRO A 492 33.13 -2.61 18.57
N ASP A 493 34.01 -2.50 17.57
CA ASP A 493 33.63 -1.99 16.25
C ASP A 493 32.73 -3.01 15.53
N PRO A 494 31.45 -2.70 15.26
CA PRO A 494 30.61 -3.61 14.49
C PRO A 494 31.24 -3.89 13.12
N LEU A 495 31.85 -2.90 12.44
CA LEU A 495 32.35 -3.05 11.07
C LEU A 495 33.37 -4.19 10.89
N SER A 496 34.12 -4.53 11.93
CA SER A 496 35.07 -5.66 11.91
C SER A 496 34.40 -7.02 11.67
N CYS A 497 33.12 -7.18 12.05
CA CYS A 497 32.36 -8.41 11.91
C CYS A 497 31.52 -8.44 10.63
N LEU A 498 31.42 -7.34 9.88
CA LEU A 498 30.52 -7.22 8.73
C LEU A 498 30.73 -8.32 7.69
N GLN A 499 31.99 -8.60 7.32
CA GLN A 499 32.29 -9.62 6.30
C GLN A 499 31.95 -11.03 6.79
N VAL A 500 32.16 -11.31 8.08
CA VAL A 500 31.81 -12.59 8.70
C VAL A 500 30.29 -12.74 8.69
N ALA A 501 29.55 -11.73 9.14
CA ALA A 501 28.08 -11.73 9.17
C ALA A 501 27.49 -11.98 7.76
N LEU A 502 27.97 -11.27 6.72
CA LEU A 502 27.51 -11.46 5.35
C LEU A 502 27.78 -12.88 4.81
N GLY A 503 28.82 -13.54 5.30
CA GLY A 503 29.18 -14.91 4.95
C GLY A 503 28.39 -15.99 5.69
N GLU A 504 27.65 -15.64 6.74
CA GLU A 504 26.89 -16.61 7.52
C GLU A 504 25.79 -17.27 6.68
N THR A 505 25.65 -18.59 6.83
CA THR A 505 24.57 -19.37 6.23
C THR A 505 23.48 -19.58 7.26
N ILE A 506 22.29 -19.11 6.95
CA ILE A 506 21.12 -19.12 7.82
C ILE A 506 20.14 -20.17 7.34
N THR A 507 19.71 -21.05 8.24
CA THR A 507 18.52 -21.87 8.05
C THR A 507 17.34 -21.08 8.60
N GLY A 508 16.65 -20.39 7.70
CA GLY A 508 15.55 -19.49 8.02
C GLY A 508 14.29 -19.88 7.28
N THR A 509 13.51 -18.86 6.93
CA THR A 509 12.31 -18.99 6.12
C THR A 509 12.30 -18.00 4.97
N ARG A 510 11.40 -18.23 4.01
CA ARG A 510 11.14 -17.32 2.90
C ARG A 510 9.64 -17.17 2.71
N SER A 511 9.21 -15.95 2.45
CA SER A 511 7.83 -15.59 2.12
C SER A 511 7.85 -14.36 1.20
N VAL A 512 6.68 -13.95 0.73
CA VAL A 512 6.52 -12.59 0.25
C VAL A 512 6.82 -11.62 1.40
N ILE A 513 7.57 -10.56 1.12
CA ILE A 513 7.89 -9.44 2.01
C ILE A 513 7.59 -8.13 1.28
N HIS A 514 7.40 -7.05 2.03
CA HIS A 514 7.28 -5.71 1.48
C HIS A 514 8.61 -5.23 0.88
N GLY A 515 9.74 -5.61 1.47
CA GLY A 515 11.09 -5.31 0.99
C GLY A 515 11.57 -3.87 1.22
N ASP A 516 10.67 -2.97 1.65
CA ASP A 516 10.93 -1.57 2.02
C ASP A 516 9.95 -1.13 3.12
N LEU A 517 9.72 -1.99 4.11
CA LEU A 517 8.82 -1.69 5.21
C LEU A 517 9.47 -0.66 6.15
N ASN A 518 9.06 0.60 6.02
CA ASN A 518 9.51 1.73 6.84
C ASN A 518 8.31 2.48 7.42
N LEU A 519 8.58 3.46 8.29
CA LEU A 519 7.54 4.18 9.04
C LEU A 519 6.67 5.13 8.17
N GLU A 520 7.09 5.44 6.95
CA GLU A 520 6.32 6.24 5.99
C GLU A 520 5.44 5.38 5.08
N ASN A 521 5.82 4.12 4.86
CA ASN A 521 5.06 3.15 4.05
C ASN A 521 3.91 2.48 4.84
N VAL A 522 3.79 2.77 6.14
CA VAL A 522 2.65 2.40 6.98
C VAL A 522 1.83 3.66 7.27
N LEU A 523 0.59 3.71 6.80
CA LEU A 523 -0.34 4.79 7.10
C LEU A 523 -1.32 4.37 8.20
N VAL A 524 -1.61 5.29 9.11
CA VAL A 524 -2.62 5.13 10.15
C VAL A 524 -3.84 5.95 9.77
N GLY A 525 -4.94 5.25 9.57
CA GLY A 525 -6.25 5.80 9.25
C GLY A 525 -7.20 5.83 10.46
N PRO A 526 -8.48 6.12 10.20
CA PRO A 526 -9.47 6.23 11.26
C PRO A 526 -9.64 4.97 12.09
N GLY A 527 -9.86 5.13 13.40
CA GLY A 527 -10.07 4.01 14.32
C GLY A 527 -8.81 3.16 14.54
N GLY A 528 -7.63 3.67 14.16
CA GLY A 528 -6.36 2.97 14.30
C GLY A 528 -6.03 2.01 13.16
N LEU A 529 -6.88 1.91 12.12
CA LEU A 529 -6.62 1.04 10.98
C LEU A 529 -5.29 1.36 10.30
N VAL A 530 -4.47 0.34 10.10
CA VAL A 530 -3.16 0.44 9.46
C VAL A 530 -3.24 0.01 8.00
N TRP A 531 -2.58 0.77 7.12
CA TRP A 531 -2.56 0.57 5.68
C TRP A 531 -1.12 0.49 5.19
N LEU A 532 -0.87 -0.36 4.21
CA LEU A 532 0.43 -0.45 3.53
C LEU A 532 0.36 0.19 2.14
N ILE A 533 1.43 0.89 1.78
CA ILE A 533 1.65 1.54 0.48
C ILE A 533 3.10 1.27 0.03
N ASP A 534 3.44 1.66 -1.20
CA ASP A 534 4.79 1.51 -1.77
C ASP A 534 5.24 0.05 -1.95
N PHE A 535 4.67 -0.64 -2.94
CA PHE A 535 5.00 -2.04 -3.22
C PHE A 535 6.15 -2.22 -4.23
N ALA A 536 6.96 -1.17 -4.45
CA ALA A 536 8.04 -1.19 -5.44
C ALA A 536 9.10 -2.26 -5.16
N GLN A 537 9.35 -2.58 -3.89
CA GLN A 537 10.33 -3.60 -3.47
C GLN A 537 9.70 -4.92 -3.02
N THR A 538 8.38 -5.06 -3.16
CA THR A 538 7.65 -6.26 -2.74
C THR A 538 8.06 -7.48 -3.57
N GLY A 539 8.33 -8.59 -2.90
CA GLY A 539 8.70 -9.84 -3.55
C GLY A 539 9.06 -10.93 -2.55
N GLU A 540 9.57 -12.06 -3.04
CA GLU A 540 9.99 -13.19 -2.20
C GLU A 540 11.33 -12.93 -1.51
N GLY A 541 11.36 -12.99 -0.18
CA GLY A 541 12.58 -12.78 0.62
C GLY A 541 12.44 -13.31 2.05
N HIS A 542 13.45 -13.02 2.87
CA HIS A 542 13.44 -13.40 4.28
C HIS A 542 12.47 -12.52 5.11
N PRO A 543 11.41 -13.05 5.78
CA PRO A 543 10.40 -12.24 6.48
C PRO A 543 10.96 -11.30 7.56
N LEU A 544 12.07 -11.67 8.20
CA LEU A 544 12.71 -10.82 9.20
C LEU A 544 13.38 -9.58 8.61
N PHE A 545 13.56 -9.52 7.28
CA PHE A 545 14.09 -8.36 6.58
C PHE A 545 13.24 -7.11 6.84
N ASP A 546 11.91 -7.24 6.69
CA ASP A 546 10.97 -6.13 6.86
C ASP A 546 11.00 -5.60 8.30
N PHE A 547 11.01 -6.48 9.30
CA PHE A 547 11.02 -6.07 10.70
C PHE A 547 12.38 -5.59 11.19
N ALA A 548 13.48 -6.09 10.63
CA ALA A 548 14.81 -5.53 10.89
C ALA A 548 14.93 -4.12 10.31
N HIS A 549 14.41 -3.90 9.11
CA HIS A 549 14.36 -2.57 8.50
C HIS A 549 13.47 -1.63 9.31
N LEU A 550 12.26 -2.07 9.67
CA LEU A 550 11.33 -1.28 10.50
C LEU A 550 11.93 -0.93 11.88
N GLU A 551 12.64 -1.85 12.53
CA GLU A 551 13.33 -1.53 13.80
C GLU A 551 14.41 -0.46 13.60
N SER A 552 15.19 -0.55 12.52
CA SER A 552 16.19 0.49 12.22
C SER A 552 15.54 1.86 12.00
N GLU A 553 14.35 1.92 11.41
CA GLU A 553 13.60 3.17 11.23
C GLU A 553 13.04 3.69 12.58
N LEU A 554 12.54 2.82 13.46
CA LEU A 554 12.14 3.19 14.82
C LEU A 554 13.32 3.78 15.60
N ILE A 555 14.49 3.16 15.52
CA ILE A 555 15.71 3.65 16.15
C ILE A 555 16.08 5.03 15.59
N ALA A 556 16.12 5.16 14.27
CA ALA A 556 16.58 6.35 13.59
C ALA A 556 15.64 7.55 13.79
N HIS A 557 14.33 7.33 13.83
CA HIS A 557 13.34 8.41 13.74
C HIS A 557 12.50 8.63 14.98
N VAL A 558 12.38 7.64 15.86
CA VAL A 558 11.54 7.73 17.06
C VAL A 558 12.41 7.70 18.32
N LEU A 559 13.21 6.64 18.50
CA LEU A 559 13.97 6.43 19.74
C LEU A 559 15.16 7.40 19.89
N SER A 560 15.84 7.73 18.79
CA SER A 560 16.90 8.75 18.78
C SER A 560 16.36 10.12 19.27
N ALA A 561 15.21 10.54 18.75
CA ALA A 561 14.55 11.78 19.11
C ALA A 561 14.07 11.78 20.57
N GLN A 562 13.50 10.67 21.06
CA GLN A 562 13.05 10.54 22.45
C GLN A 562 14.19 10.55 23.47
N THR A 563 15.32 9.93 23.13
CA THR A 563 16.46 9.79 24.06
C THR A 563 17.41 10.99 24.03
N GLY A 564 17.50 11.71 22.92
CA GLY A 564 18.23 12.97 22.77
C GLY A 564 19.76 12.86 22.85
N SER A 565 20.33 11.71 23.19
CA SER A 565 21.77 11.48 23.19
C SER A 565 22.15 10.01 22.96
N PRO A 566 23.33 9.73 22.37
CA PRO A 566 23.76 8.35 22.10
C PRO A 566 23.92 7.52 23.37
N ARG A 567 24.39 8.14 24.47
CA ARG A 567 24.55 7.45 25.77
C ARG A 567 23.20 7.05 26.36
N ALA A 568 22.24 7.97 26.41
CA ALA A 568 20.89 7.67 26.92
C ALA A 568 20.19 6.60 26.07
N TYR A 569 20.40 6.62 24.75
CA TYR A 569 19.93 5.56 23.86
C TYR A 569 20.56 4.20 24.19
N LEU A 570 21.88 4.13 24.37
CA LEU A 570 22.55 2.88 24.74
C LEU A 570 22.03 2.32 26.07
N ASP A 571 21.83 3.20 27.08
CA ASP A 571 21.27 2.80 28.37
C ASP A 571 19.82 2.30 28.22
N LEU A 572 19.02 2.84 27.29
CA LEU A 572 17.69 2.31 26.95
C LEU A 572 17.79 0.94 26.27
N LEU A 573 18.68 0.78 25.29
CA LEU A 573 18.90 -0.47 24.57
C LEU A 573 19.32 -1.61 25.50
N GLN A 574 20.25 -1.34 26.42
CA GLN A 574 20.76 -2.35 27.37
C GLN A 574 19.74 -2.71 28.45
N ARG A 575 18.85 -1.78 28.83
CA ARG A 575 17.72 -2.08 29.72
C ARG A 575 16.67 -2.98 29.07
N GLY A 576 16.53 -2.95 27.74
CA GLY A 576 15.64 -3.83 26.98
C GLY A 576 14.16 -3.74 27.37
N SER A 577 13.69 -2.57 27.81
CA SER A 577 12.32 -2.36 28.34
C SER A 577 11.51 -1.33 27.54
N ASP A 578 11.97 -0.97 26.34
CA ASP A 578 11.21 -0.09 25.45
C ASP A 578 9.97 -0.82 24.91
N PRO A 579 8.75 -0.24 25.05
CA PRO A 579 7.52 -0.91 24.61
C PRO A 579 7.45 -1.16 23.10
N LEU A 580 7.99 -0.25 22.28
CA LEU A 580 7.97 -0.40 20.82
C LEU A 580 8.90 -1.53 20.37
N LEU A 581 10.14 -1.55 20.89
CA LEU A 581 11.07 -2.64 20.64
C LEU A 581 10.54 -3.97 21.16
N THR A 582 9.90 -3.97 22.34
CA THR A 582 9.28 -5.17 22.91
C THR A 582 8.20 -5.74 21.99
N ALA A 583 7.30 -4.89 21.47
CA ALA A 583 6.25 -5.31 20.54
C ALA A 583 6.84 -5.85 19.22
N LEU A 584 7.87 -5.20 18.70
CA LEU A 584 8.53 -5.65 17.48
C LEU A 584 9.27 -6.99 17.68
N HIS A 585 9.92 -7.19 18.82
CA HIS A 585 10.57 -8.45 19.17
C HIS A 585 9.55 -9.59 19.40
N GLN A 586 8.34 -9.28 19.87
CA GLN A 586 7.24 -10.25 19.91
C GLN A 586 6.82 -10.69 18.51
N ILE A 587 6.74 -9.75 17.56
CA ILE A 587 6.42 -10.03 16.17
C ILE A 587 7.52 -10.87 15.52
N THR A 588 8.78 -10.45 15.67
CA THR A 588 9.91 -11.16 15.05
C THR A 588 10.11 -12.54 15.66
N GLY A 589 9.81 -12.72 16.95
CA GLY A 589 9.74 -14.03 17.61
C GLY A 589 8.77 -15.00 16.93
N ARG A 590 7.63 -14.51 16.42
CA ARG A 590 6.69 -15.31 15.61
C ARG A 590 7.21 -15.60 14.21
N CYS A 591 8.13 -14.78 13.69
CA CYS A 591 8.72 -14.87 12.35
C CYS A 591 9.97 -15.74 12.26
N LEU A 592 10.66 -16.00 13.38
CA LEU A 592 11.84 -16.86 13.44
C LEU A 592 11.58 -18.27 12.91
N PHE A 593 12.60 -18.87 12.30
CA PHE A 593 12.60 -20.29 12.00
C PHE A 593 12.71 -21.12 13.29
N ASP A 594 13.60 -20.72 14.19
CA ASP A 594 13.73 -21.29 15.54
C ASP A 594 13.57 -20.19 16.60
N PRO A 595 12.38 -20.09 17.24
CA PRO A 595 12.11 -19.09 18.27
C PRO A 595 13.03 -19.17 19.50
N ALA A 596 13.73 -20.30 19.73
CA ALA A 596 14.66 -20.42 20.85
C ALA A 596 16.00 -19.71 20.59
N HIS A 597 16.32 -19.39 19.34
CA HIS A 597 17.61 -18.81 18.94
C HIS A 597 17.42 -17.50 18.15
N PRO A 598 17.56 -16.32 18.79
CA PRO A 598 17.32 -15.03 18.14
C PRO A 598 18.41 -14.60 17.16
N ARG A 599 19.47 -15.40 16.96
CA ARG A 599 20.63 -15.05 16.13
C ARG A 599 20.23 -14.67 14.71
N GLU A 600 19.24 -15.36 14.14
CA GLU A 600 18.69 -15.08 12.82
C GLU A 600 18.21 -13.61 12.71
N TYR A 601 17.45 -13.13 13.70
CA TYR A 601 16.97 -11.75 13.73
C TYR A 601 18.06 -10.75 14.10
N GLN A 602 18.96 -11.10 15.02
CA GLN A 602 20.08 -10.23 15.42
C GLN A 602 20.99 -9.90 14.24
N LEU A 603 21.27 -10.87 13.36
CA LEU A 603 22.04 -10.66 12.13
C LEU A 603 21.30 -9.75 11.13
N ALA A 604 19.98 -9.94 10.99
CA ALA A 604 19.14 -9.11 10.14
C ALA A 604 19.16 -7.63 10.59
N LEU A 605 18.92 -7.40 11.89
CA LEU A 605 18.91 -6.07 12.49
C LEU A 605 20.30 -5.41 12.43
N TYR A 606 21.35 -6.17 12.70
CA TYR A 606 22.73 -5.71 12.58
C TYR A 606 23.02 -5.13 11.18
N LEU A 607 22.61 -5.83 10.11
CA LEU A 607 22.79 -5.34 8.74
C LEU A 607 21.86 -4.18 8.38
N ALA A 608 20.63 -4.17 8.89
CA ALA A 608 19.71 -3.03 8.71
C ALA A 608 20.28 -1.75 9.33
N CYS A 609 20.80 -1.82 10.56
CA CYS A 609 21.43 -0.69 11.24
C CYS A 609 22.65 -0.14 10.49
N LEU A 610 23.56 -1.01 10.05
CA LEU A 610 24.73 -0.58 9.26
C LEU A 610 24.34 -0.05 7.88
N GLY A 611 23.33 -0.66 7.25
CA GLY A 611 22.80 -0.22 5.96
C GLY A 611 22.18 1.18 6.01
N ALA A 612 21.49 1.50 7.10
CA ALA A 612 20.84 2.79 7.29
C ALA A 612 21.82 3.99 7.34
N LEU A 613 23.09 3.77 7.70
CA LEU A 613 24.11 4.83 7.78
C LEU A 613 24.34 5.57 6.44
N LYS A 614 24.02 4.93 5.32
CA LYS A 614 24.19 5.47 3.96
C LYS A 614 23.24 6.61 3.63
N TYR A 615 22.14 6.74 4.37
CA TYR A 615 21.10 7.72 4.10
C TYR A 615 21.49 9.11 4.59
N GLN A 616 21.24 10.14 3.78
CA GLN A 616 21.70 11.51 4.03
C GLN A 616 20.72 12.35 4.87
N ASN A 617 19.44 11.97 4.88
CA ASN A 617 18.36 12.59 5.66
C ASN A 617 18.32 12.08 7.13
N ILE A 618 19.11 11.08 7.49
CA ILE A 618 19.27 10.62 8.87
C ILE A 618 20.35 11.48 9.51
N ASP A 619 20.03 12.13 10.62
CA ASP A 619 20.95 13.01 11.35
C ASP A 619 22.07 12.24 12.07
N GLY A 620 23.05 12.98 12.60
CA GLY A 620 24.21 12.39 13.27
C GLY A 620 23.86 11.60 14.54
N LEU A 621 22.87 12.05 15.32
CA LEU A 621 22.43 11.36 16.53
C LEU A 621 21.82 10.01 16.19
N ALA A 622 20.89 9.99 15.23
CA ALA A 622 20.23 8.79 14.76
C ALA A 622 21.22 7.78 14.18
N LYS A 623 22.19 8.23 13.35
CA LYS A 623 23.27 7.36 12.85
C LYS A 623 24.12 6.78 13.97
N HIS A 624 24.42 7.57 15.01
CA HIS A 624 25.17 7.09 16.16
C HIS A 624 24.39 6.04 16.93
N CYS A 625 23.08 6.24 17.17
CA CYS A 625 22.21 5.25 17.80
C CYS A 625 22.17 3.93 17.00
N LEU A 626 21.99 3.99 15.68
CA LEU A 626 22.04 2.81 14.79
C LEU A 626 23.36 2.06 14.90
N TYR A 627 24.48 2.79 14.90
CA TYR A 627 25.81 2.20 15.02
C TYR A 627 26.04 1.54 16.40
N LEU A 628 25.53 2.14 17.48
CA LEU A 628 25.56 1.54 18.82
C LEU A 628 24.72 0.26 18.90
N THR A 629 23.56 0.21 18.24
CA THR A 629 22.76 -1.02 18.14
C THR A 629 23.53 -2.12 17.43
N ALA A 630 24.16 -1.80 16.29
CA ALA A 630 25.02 -2.76 15.59
C ALA A 630 26.20 -3.21 16.46
N ALA A 631 26.83 -2.31 17.23
CA ALA A 631 27.94 -2.63 18.13
C ALA A 631 27.53 -3.57 19.28
N GLU A 632 26.39 -3.32 19.91
CA GLU A 632 25.83 -4.15 20.99
C GLU A 632 25.42 -5.54 20.49
N LEU A 633 24.83 -5.61 19.29
CA LEU A 633 24.52 -6.89 18.62
C LEU A 633 25.80 -7.64 18.24
N GLY A 634 26.79 -6.95 17.66
CA GLY A 634 28.08 -7.50 17.28
C GLY A 634 28.79 -8.14 18.48
N LYS A 635 28.83 -7.45 19.62
CA LYS A 635 29.37 -7.98 20.89
C LYS A 635 28.70 -9.28 21.34
N LYS A 636 27.38 -9.42 21.14
CA LYS A 636 26.63 -10.62 21.52
C LYS A 636 26.85 -11.80 20.57
N MET A 637 26.97 -11.51 19.27
CA MET A 637 27.06 -12.53 18.22
C MET A 637 28.50 -13.00 17.94
N PHE A 638 29.48 -12.13 18.17
CA PHE A 638 30.91 -12.32 17.88
C PHE A 638 31.75 -11.91 19.12
N PRO A 639 31.70 -12.71 20.20
CA PRO A 639 32.39 -12.42 21.45
C PRO A 639 33.92 -12.53 21.37
#